data_AF-A0A5K1E602-F1
#
_entry.id   AF-A0A5K1E602-F1
#
_cell.length_a   1.000
_cell.length_b   1.000
_cell.length_c   1.000
_cell.angle_alpha   90.00
_cell.angle_beta   90.00
_cell.angle_gamma   90.00
#
_symmetry.space_group_name_H-M   'P 1'
#
loop_
_entity.id
_entity.type
_entity.pdbx_description
1 polymer ?
#
loop_
_entity_poly.entity_id
_entity_poly.type
_entity_poly.pdbx_seq_one_letter_code
_entity_poly.pdbx_strand_id
1 'polypeptide(L)'
;TGITLLLINLSNTTTFHITVRDDVNLVPMEVSAESPQRQEYKLRPKDGNLVSQSMFLNGRPLELTEDGDIPPLQPTIVDGNKPIAMDPLSIAFFTLKDFQAPACA
;
A
#
# COMPACT_ATOMS: atom_id res chain seq x y z
N THR A 1 8.11 0.34 15.10
CA THR A 1 8.42 -0.87 14.30
C THR A 1 7.42 -0.94 13.14
N GLY A 2 7.39 -2.00 12.32
CA GLY A 2 6.38 -2.12 11.26
C GLY A 2 6.79 -3.04 10.10
N ILE A 3 5.87 -3.25 9.17
CA ILE A 3 6.08 -4.10 7.97
C ILE A 3 5.64 -3.38 6.69
N THR A 4 6.21 -3.77 5.55
CA THR A 4 5.70 -3.39 4.22
C THR A 4 5.38 -4.65 3.41
N LEU A 5 4.15 -4.72 2.90
CA LEU A 5 3.71 -5.78 2.00
C LEU A 5 3.77 -5.29 0.54
N LEU A 6 4.30 -6.10 -0.36
CA LEU A 6 4.16 -5.93 -1.81
C LEU A 6 3.11 -6.93 -2.32
N LEU A 7 2.02 -6.43 -2.89
CA LEU A 7 0.96 -7.26 -3.46
C LEU A 7 0.85 -7.01 -4.98
N ILE A 8 0.63 -8.09 -5.73
CA ILE A 8 0.41 -8.06 -7.18
C ILE A 8 -0.92 -8.78 -7.47
N ASN A 9 -1.84 -8.09 -8.12
CA ASN A 9 -3.07 -8.69 -8.63
C ASN A 9 -2.92 -8.96 -10.13
N LEU A 10 -2.83 -10.24 -10.50
CA LEU A 10 -2.74 -10.70 -11.89
C LEU A 10 -4.10 -11.06 -12.52
N SER A 11 -5.20 -10.94 -11.78
CA SER A 11 -6.55 -11.08 -12.36
C SER A 11 -6.91 -9.84 -13.16
N ASN A 12 -7.57 -10.04 -14.31
CA ASN A 12 -8.12 -8.98 -15.16
C ASN A 12 -9.57 -8.60 -14.83
N THR A 13 -10.21 -9.30 -13.89
CA THR A 13 -11.64 -9.11 -13.55
C THR A 13 -11.91 -9.05 -12.04
N THR A 14 -10.99 -9.52 -11.20
CA THR A 14 -11.21 -9.66 -9.75
C THR A 14 -10.54 -8.53 -8.98
N THR A 15 -11.29 -7.76 -8.20
CA THR A 15 -10.73 -6.97 -7.09
C THR A 15 -10.58 -7.89 -5.87
N PHE A 16 -9.38 -8.01 -5.32
CA PHE A 16 -9.15 -8.77 -4.09
C PHE A 16 -9.25 -7.86 -2.86
N HIS A 17 -9.87 -8.37 -1.80
CA HIS A 17 -9.93 -7.74 -0.48
C HIS A 17 -9.07 -8.54 0.50
N ILE A 18 -7.92 -7.98 0.90
CA ILE A 18 -6.95 -8.64 1.77
C ILE A 18 -7.06 -8.06 3.18
N THR A 19 -7.31 -8.91 4.16
CA THR A 19 -7.26 -8.55 5.59
C THR A 19 -5.93 -9.02 6.17
N VAL A 20 -5.11 -8.10 6.65
CA VAL A 20 -3.90 -8.42 7.42
C VAL A 20 -4.30 -8.69 8.87
N ARG A 21 -3.68 -9.67 9.51
CA ARG A 21 -3.81 -9.96 10.95
C ARG A 21 -2.43 -10.11 11.57
N ASP A 22 -2.36 -9.82 12.86
CA ASP A 22 -1.20 -10.10 13.69
C ASP A 22 -1.62 -11.16 14.72
N ASP A 23 -1.10 -12.37 14.57
CA ASP A 23 -1.42 -13.52 15.43
C ASP A 23 -0.61 -13.52 16.73
N VAL A 24 0.28 -12.53 16.95
CA VAL A 24 1.11 -12.38 18.16
C VAL A 24 0.42 -11.53 19.25
N ASN A 25 -0.88 -11.21 19.09
CA ASN A 25 -1.71 -10.49 20.05
C ASN A 25 -2.06 -11.31 21.32
N LEU A 26 -1.03 -11.70 22.09
CA LEU A 26 -1.13 -12.32 23.42
C LEU A 26 -1.38 -11.30 24.55
N VAL A 27 -1.37 -10.01 24.22
CA VAL A 27 -1.71 -8.91 25.13
C VAL A 27 -2.85 -8.13 24.48
N PRO A 28 -3.92 -7.74 25.20
CA PRO A 28 -4.85 -6.75 24.70
C PRO A 28 -4.07 -5.45 24.54
N MET A 29 -3.81 -5.05 23.29
CA MET A 29 -3.14 -3.78 22.99
C MET A 29 -3.90 -2.66 23.69
N GLU A 30 -3.23 -1.88 24.55
CA GLU A 30 -3.86 -0.71 25.16
C GLU A 30 -4.39 0.16 24.02
N VAL A 31 -5.67 0.49 24.07
CA VAL A 31 -6.36 1.11 22.95
C VAL A 31 -5.91 2.56 22.85
N SER A 32 -4.84 2.76 22.08
CA SER A 32 -4.56 4.04 21.42
C SER A 32 -5.87 4.53 20.82
N ALA A 33 -6.27 5.76 21.19
CA ALA A 33 -7.51 6.36 20.71
C ALA A 33 -7.51 6.59 19.18
N GLU A 34 -6.33 6.52 18.56
CA GLU A 34 -6.14 6.54 17.11
C GLU A 34 -6.00 5.11 16.56
N SER A 35 -6.76 4.79 15.51
CA SER A 35 -6.62 3.52 14.80
C SER A 35 -5.28 3.45 14.04
N PRO A 36 -4.65 2.26 13.92
CA PRO A 36 -3.35 2.11 13.28
C PRO A 36 -3.41 2.62 11.83
N GLN A 37 -2.42 3.43 11.42
CA GLN A 37 -2.39 3.99 10.07
C GLN A 37 -1.63 3.09 9.09
N ARG A 38 -2.25 2.81 7.94
CA ARG A 38 -1.61 2.15 6.81
C ARG A 38 -1.34 3.15 5.69
N GLN A 39 -0.18 3.06 5.08
CA GLN A 39 0.20 3.85 3.90
C GLN A 39 0.08 2.97 2.66
N GLU A 40 -0.78 3.36 1.71
CA GLU A 40 -0.99 2.63 0.45
C GLU A 40 -0.29 3.36 -0.71
N TYR A 41 0.53 2.62 -1.45
CA TYR A 41 1.28 3.09 -2.62
C TYR A 41 0.85 2.26 -3.84
N LYS A 42 -0.30 2.62 -4.43
CA LYS A 42 -0.89 1.86 -5.55
C LYS A 42 -0.32 2.34 -6.88
N LEU A 43 0.32 1.43 -7.60
CA LEU A 43 0.89 1.67 -8.91
C LEU A 43 -0.02 1.14 -10.01
N ARG A 44 -0.22 1.94 -11.05
CA ARG A 44 -0.90 1.54 -12.27
C ARG A 44 -0.18 2.06 -13.52
N PRO A 45 -0.34 1.40 -14.67
CA PRO A 45 -0.02 2.03 -15.93
C PRO A 45 -0.94 3.20 -16.22
N LYS A 46 -0.45 4.17 -17.00
CA LYS A 46 -1.28 5.20 -17.62
C LYS A 46 -2.45 4.58 -18.39
N ASP A 47 -3.64 5.13 -18.19
CA ASP A 47 -4.90 4.76 -18.88
C ASP A 47 -5.26 3.25 -18.82
N GLY A 48 -4.70 2.51 -17.85
CA GLY A 48 -4.87 1.05 -17.74
C GLY A 48 -4.05 0.22 -18.74
N ASN A 49 -3.24 0.85 -19.59
CA ASN A 49 -2.49 0.18 -20.65
C ASN A 49 -1.20 -0.49 -20.13
N LEU A 50 -1.21 -1.81 -19.97
CA LEU A 50 -0.08 -2.59 -19.42
C LEU A 50 1.27 -2.44 -20.15
N VAL A 51 1.32 -1.97 -21.40
CA VAL A 51 2.58 -1.69 -22.11
C VAL A 51 3.02 -0.22 -22.06
N SER A 52 2.27 0.63 -21.33
CA SER A 52 2.63 2.02 -21.06
C SER A 52 3.98 2.12 -20.36
N GLN A 53 4.85 3.01 -20.86
CA GLN A 53 6.10 3.38 -20.19
C GLN A 53 5.88 4.41 -19.07
N SER A 54 4.74 5.12 -19.07
CA SER A 54 4.32 6.00 -17.98
C SER A 54 3.55 5.21 -16.92
N MET A 55 3.96 5.36 -15.65
CA MET A 55 3.27 4.80 -14.48
C MET A 55 2.71 5.90 -13.59
N PHE A 56 1.67 5.56 -12.82
CA PHE A 56 0.96 6.43 -11.91
C PHE A 56 0.97 5.85 -10.50
N LEU A 57 1.35 6.66 -9.50
CA LEU A 57 1.25 6.36 -8.08
C LEU A 57 0.03 7.08 -7.48
N ASN A 58 -0.92 6.31 -6.94
CA ASN A 58 -2.12 6.86 -6.28
C ASN A 58 -2.88 7.90 -7.13
N GLY A 59 -2.84 7.77 -8.46
CA GLY A 59 -3.48 8.69 -9.41
C GLY A 59 -2.63 9.89 -9.85
N ARG A 60 -1.39 10.05 -9.36
CA ARG A 60 -0.41 11.04 -9.86
C ARG A 60 0.60 10.37 -10.81
N PRO A 61 1.03 10.99 -11.92
CA PRO A 61 2.10 10.44 -12.75
C PRO A 61 3.42 10.37 -11.99
N LEU A 62 4.23 9.33 -12.26
CA LEU A 62 5.62 9.22 -11.82
C LEU A 62 6.53 9.71 -12.95
N GLU A 63 6.64 11.02 -13.05
CA GLU A 63 7.49 11.74 -14.01
C GLU A 63 8.46 12.64 -13.22
N LEU A 64 9.66 12.87 -13.76
CA LEU A 64 10.68 13.70 -13.09
C LEU A 64 10.23 15.17 -12.99
N THR A 65 10.82 15.93 -12.06
CA THR A 65 10.63 17.39 -12.03
C THR A 65 11.24 18.07 -13.27
N GLU A 66 10.97 19.35 -13.47
CA GLU A 66 11.61 20.15 -14.53
C GLU A 66 13.15 20.19 -14.39
N ASP A 67 13.66 20.09 -13.15
CA ASP A 67 15.09 19.98 -12.82
C ASP A 67 15.67 18.56 -12.99
N GLY A 68 14.81 17.54 -13.21
CA GLY A 68 15.20 16.14 -13.35
C GLY A 68 15.17 15.30 -12.07
N ASP A 69 14.67 15.84 -10.95
CA ASP A 69 14.59 15.12 -9.68
C ASP A 69 13.47 14.06 -9.66
N ILE A 70 13.63 13.06 -8.78
CA ILE A 70 12.61 12.04 -8.52
C ILE A 70 11.41 12.68 -7.77
N PRO A 71 10.17 12.51 -8.26
CA PRO A 71 8.99 13.12 -7.63
C PRO A 71 8.70 12.53 -6.24
N PRO A 72 8.09 13.31 -5.33
CA PRO A 72 7.76 12.82 -3.99
C PRO A 72 6.72 11.69 -4.05
N LEU A 73 7.11 10.50 -3.57
CA LEU A 73 6.27 9.31 -3.56
C LEU A 73 5.19 9.42 -2.46
N GLN A 74 4.07 10.08 -2.78
CA GLN A 74 2.99 10.35 -1.82
C GLN A 74 2.09 9.11 -1.59
N PRO A 75 1.96 8.61 -0.34
CA PRO A 75 1.01 7.55 0.00
C PRO A 75 -0.43 8.07 0.08
N THR A 76 -1.38 7.15 -0.09
CA THR A 76 -2.73 7.30 0.46
C THR A 76 -2.69 6.84 1.91
N ILE A 77 -3.03 7.70 2.87
CA ILE A 77 -3.16 7.30 4.28
C ILE A 77 -4.57 6.72 4.49
N VAL A 78 -4.65 5.52 5.07
CA VAL A 78 -5.91 4.85 5.39
C VAL A 78 -5.89 4.24 6.79
N ASP A 79 -7.08 4.00 7.31
CA ASP A 79 -7.30 3.18 8.51
C ASP A 79 -6.83 1.73 8.26
N GLY A 80 -5.81 1.31 9.00
CA GLY A 80 -5.14 0.03 8.87
C GLY A 80 -6.01 -1.18 9.19
N ASN A 81 -7.10 -0.98 9.96
CA ASN A 81 -8.07 -2.02 10.27
C ASN A 81 -9.01 -2.35 9.08
N LYS A 82 -9.10 -1.48 8.08
CA LYS A 82 -9.92 -1.72 6.88
C LYS A 82 -9.21 -2.65 5.90
N PRO A 83 -9.91 -3.61 5.27
CA PRO A 83 -9.30 -4.48 4.26
C PRO A 83 -8.60 -3.69 3.13
N ILE A 84 -7.46 -4.19 2.69
CA ILE A 84 -6.75 -3.69 1.51
C ILE A 84 -7.54 -4.09 0.26
N ALA A 85 -7.97 -3.11 -0.54
CA ALA A 85 -8.52 -3.36 -1.87
C ALA A 85 -7.40 -3.32 -2.93
N MET A 86 -7.24 -4.43 -3.66
CA MET A 86 -6.33 -4.61 -4.79
C MET A 86 -7.12 -4.78 -6.09
N ASP A 87 -7.23 -3.73 -6.88
CA ASP A 87 -7.96 -3.74 -8.16
C ASP A 87 -7.25 -4.63 -9.22
N PRO A 88 -7.94 -5.04 -10.29
CA PRO A 88 -7.38 -5.86 -11.37
C PRO A 88 -6.07 -5.31 -11.95
N LEU A 89 -5.19 -6.23 -12.40
CA LEU A 89 -3.95 -5.96 -13.14
C LEU A 89 -3.11 -4.83 -12.53
N SER A 90 -2.85 -4.91 -11.22
CA SER A 90 -2.16 -3.85 -10.48
C SER A 90 -1.17 -4.35 -9.44
N ILE A 91 -0.24 -3.47 -9.06
CA ILE A 91 0.83 -3.72 -8.11
C ILE A 91 0.85 -2.60 -7.07
N ALA A 92 1.04 -2.92 -5.80
CA ALA A 92 1.01 -1.92 -4.74
C ALA A 92 1.83 -2.32 -3.51
N PHE A 93 2.40 -1.30 -2.86
CA PHE A 93 3.06 -1.44 -1.57
C PHE A 93 2.14 -0.94 -0.45
N PHE A 94 2.14 -1.64 0.67
CA PHE A 94 1.33 -1.32 1.84
C PHE A 94 2.20 -1.33 3.09
N THR A 95 2.51 -0.16 3.64
CA THR A 95 3.28 -0.05 4.90
C THR A 95 2.31 0.02 6.07
N LEU A 96 2.36 -0.98 6.94
CA LEU A 96 1.66 -0.99 8.22
C LEU A 96 2.65 -0.53 9.29
N LYS A 97 2.47 0.70 9.77
CA LYS A 97 3.25 1.24 10.89
C LYS A 97 2.85 0.54 12.18
N ASP A 98 3.84 0.38 13.07
CA ASP A 98 3.67 -0.10 14.45
C ASP A 98 3.05 -1.51 14.57
N PHE A 99 3.11 -2.27 13.47
CA PHE A 99 2.86 -3.71 13.42
C PHE A 99 3.96 -4.46 14.21
N GLN A 100 3.57 -5.30 15.16
CA GLN A 100 4.49 -5.84 16.18
C GLN A 100 5.10 -7.19 15.78
N ALA A 101 5.67 -7.25 14.58
CA ALA A 101 6.44 -8.40 14.13
C ALA A 101 7.73 -8.56 14.98
N PRO A 102 7.90 -9.66 15.76
CA PRO A 102 9.06 -9.79 16.66
C PRO A 102 10.42 -9.88 15.96
N ALA A 103 10.44 -10.18 14.65
CA ALA A 103 11.64 -10.19 13.81
C ALA A 103 11.98 -8.81 13.21
N CYS A 104 11.26 -7.75 13.59
CA CYS A 104 11.42 -6.39 13.08
C CYS A 104 11.65 -5.36 14.22
N ALA A 105 12.23 -5.82 15.33
CA ALA A 105 12.59 -5.06 16.52
C ALA A 105 14.12 -4.86 16.64
#